data_AF-P85231-F1
#
_entry.id   AF-P85231-F1
#
_cell.length_a   1.000
_cell.length_b   1.000
_cell.length_c   1.000
_cell.angle_alpha   90.00
_cell.angle_beta   90.00
_cell.angle_gamma   90.00
#
_symmetry.space_group_name_H-M   'P 1'
#
loop_
_entity.id
_entity.type
_entity.pdbx_description
1 polymer ?
#
loop_
_entity_poly.entity_id
_entity_poly.type
_entity_poly.pdbx_seq_one_letter_code
_entity_poly.pdbx_strand_id
1 'polypeptide(L)' 'GLPVCGETCFTGTCYTNGCTCDPWPVCTRN' A
#
# COMPACT_ATOMS: atom_id res chain seq x y z
N GLY A 1 -7.02 2.26 3.36
CA GLY A 1 -7.15 3.34 4.34
C GLY A 1 -5.96 3.39 5.26
N LEU A 2 -5.78 2.37 6.11
CA LEU A 2 -4.76 2.41 7.16
C LEU A 2 -3.35 2.01 6.64
N PRO A 3 -2.28 2.78 6.91
CA PRO A 3 -0.91 2.51 6.46
C PRO A 3 -0.23 1.41 7.31
N VAL A 4 -0.93 0.31 7.56
CA VAL A 4 -0.44 -0.84 8.33
C VAL A 4 0.48 -1.76 7.52
N CYS A 5 0.57 -1.53 6.21
CA CYS A 5 1.38 -2.36 5.32
C CYS A 5 2.89 -2.12 5.50
N GLY A 6 3.29 -0.94 5.98
CA GLY A 6 4.70 -0.58 6.14
C GLY A 6 5.48 -0.51 4.82
N GLU A 7 4.79 -0.56 3.68
CA GLU A 7 5.36 -0.50 2.32
C GLU A 7 4.96 0.79 1.61
N THR A 8 5.78 1.15 0.64
CA THR A 8 5.45 2.18 -0.34
C THR A 8 5.34 1.54 -1.73
N CYS A 9 4.40 2.04 -2.52
CA CYS A 9 4.11 1.58 -3.87
C CYS A 9 4.50 2.66 -4.88
N PHE A 10 5.76 3.10 -4.86
CA PHE A 10 6.25 4.10 -5.82
C PHE A 10 6.04 3.67 -7.28
N THR A 11 6.11 2.36 -7.56
CA THR A 11 5.84 1.76 -8.88
C THR A 11 4.36 1.41 -9.10
N GLY A 12 3.47 1.78 -8.19
CA GLY A 12 2.04 1.47 -8.23
C GLY A 12 1.67 0.08 -7.69
N THR A 13 2.63 -0.71 -7.20
CA THR A 13 2.37 -2.08 -6.70
C THR A 13 2.74 -2.21 -5.22
N CYS A 14 1.88 -2.88 -4.45
CA CYS A 14 2.15 -3.33 -3.09
C CYS A 14 2.45 -4.82 -3.12
N TYR A 15 3.52 -5.28 -2.46
CA TYR A 15 3.87 -6.69 -2.43
C TYR A 15 3.20 -7.42 -1.26
N THR A 16 2.87 -6.68 -0.20
CA THR A 16 2.16 -7.23 0.95
C THR A 16 0.73 -7.63 0.57
N ASN A 17 0.40 -8.91 0.74
CA ASN A 17 -0.91 -9.45 0.36
C ASN A 17 -2.05 -8.73 1.12
N GLY A 18 -3.12 -8.38 0.42
CA GLY A 18 -4.23 -7.59 0.97
C GLY A 18 -3.95 -6.10 1.16
N CYS A 19 -2.78 -5.59 0.77
CA CYS A 19 -2.54 -4.16 0.70
C CYS A 19 -2.80 -3.62 -0.70
N THR A 20 -3.35 -2.41 -0.77
CA THR A 20 -3.61 -1.68 -2.02
C THR A 20 -2.80 -0.40 -2.04
N CYS A 21 -2.37 -0.03 -3.24
CA CYS A 21 -1.68 1.24 -3.46
C CYS A 21 -2.70 2.38 -3.54
N ASP A 22 -3.34 2.66 -2.41
CA ASP A 22 -4.34 3.72 -2.31
C ASP A 22 -4.38 4.24 -0.85
N PRO A 23 -4.01 5.50 -0.58
CA PRO A 23 -3.49 6.50 -1.52
C PRO A 23 -2.01 6.28 -1.87
N TRP A 24 -1.65 6.45 -3.16
CA TRP A 24 -0.26 6.50 -3.61
C TRP A 24 0.50 7.66 -2.93
N PRO A 25 1.80 7.51 -2.55
CA PRO A 25 2.69 6.38 -2.80
C PRO A 25 2.74 5.36 -1.65
N VAL A 26 1.72 5.30 -0.78
CA VAL A 26 1.74 4.44 0.41
C VAL A 26 0.81 3.25 0.22
N CYS A 27 1.33 2.06 0.51
CA CYS A 27 0.48 0.89 0.59
C CYS A 27 -0.36 0.95 1.86
N THR A 28 -1.67 0.85 1.71
CA THR A 28 -2.59 0.77 2.84
C THR A 28 -3.46 -0.47 2.73
N ARG A 29 -4.05 -0.89 3.84
CA ARG A 29 -4.97 -2.02 3.90
C ARG A 29 -6.24 -1.58 4.61
N ASN A 30 -7.38 -1.74 3.93
CA ASN A 30 -8.71 -1.26 4.29
C ASN A 30 -8.79 0.22 4.65
#